data_AF-A0AAD5DJZ9-F1
#
_entry.id   AF-A0AAD5DJZ9-F1
#
_cell.length_a   1.000
_cell.length_b   1.000
_cell.length_c   1.000
_cell.angle_alpha   90.00
_cell.angle_beta   90.00
_cell.angle_gamma   90.00
#
_symmetry.space_group_name_H-M   'P 1'
#
loop_
_entity.id
_entity.type
_entity.pdbx_description
1 polymer ?
#
loop_
_entity_poly.entity_id
_entity_poly.type
_entity_poly.pdbx_seq_one_letter_code
_entity_poly.pdbx_strand_id
1 'polypeptide(L)'
;MVAQTIAWALLLACLAPACAQGLSPPWWVTYDMFQAALRSDRCLNISELAPLPRTTEFRFNVSVCADASEDKLVGLATFLTVRYDFGGQLFSSKVLDSRGKAVRPIVVKDGEHAMKLAGAALQGNHYFERTAVSSPLPCIDYYWVVFKPEIVQIWVDNLADLWGNMNLLAADLFARVFRLEQFGVRATTLKFRDMALQPEAQVLQVAAAADGTAGGSASGGDRPQRSSEASHAQQPDEQQQQQQQQQQQQQQQQQQQQQQQQQQQQQQQQQQQQQPLSLQTTAGYEQQDAALVAALWQHWQEQQLLRQGLQPAAASSSRQLLAATAEAGAAATPAGSLQGSGGWRTAAKCWALRLAKRMGGDAAVLRAQRWVL
;
A
#
# COMPACT_ATOMS: atom_id res chain seq x y z
N MET A 1 -30.60 -59.23 7.79
CA MET A 1 -29.27 -58.61 7.99
C MET A 1 -29.16 -57.23 7.34
N VAL A 2 -29.64 -57.01 6.10
CA VAL A 2 -29.53 -55.71 5.41
C VAL A 2 -30.23 -54.53 6.12
N ALA A 3 -31.37 -54.76 6.79
CA ALA A 3 -32.09 -53.71 7.51
C ALA A 3 -31.34 -53.18 8.76
N GLN A 4 -30.51 -54.03 9.39
CA GLN A 4 -29.80 -53.67 10.62
C GLN A 4 -28.56 -52.82 10.33
N THR A 5 -27.91 -53.05 9.18
CA THR A 5 -26.79 -52.21 8.71
C THR A 5 -27.23 -50.81 8.29
N ILE A 6 -28.43 -50.65 7.74
CA ILE A 6 -28.97 -49.33 7.35
C ILE A 6 -29.31 -48.48 8.58
N ALA A 7 -29.87 -49.11 9.63
CA ALA A 7 -30.19 -48.42 10.88
C ALA A 7 -28.93 -47.89 11.60
N TRP A 8 -27.84 -48.66 11.61
CA TRP A 8 -26.56 -48.21 12.18
C TRP A 8 -25.90 -47.10 11.36
N ALA A 9 -26.00 -47.13 10.03
CA ALA A 9 -25.46 -46.06 9.18
C ALA A 9 -26.20 -44.73 9.37
N LEU A 10 -27.53 -44.75 9.55
CA LEU A 10 -28.31 -43.55 9.84
C LEU A 10 -28.05 -43.00 11.24
N LEU A 11 -27.81 -43.86 12.24
CA LEU A 11 -27.49 -43.41 13.60
C LEU A 11 -26.10 -42.75 13.69
N LEU A 12 -25.13 -43.25 12.92
CA LEU A 12 -23.78 -42.65 12.81
C LEU A 12 -23.80 -41.31 12.06
N ALA A 13 -24.68 -41.14 11.08
CA ALA A 13 -24.85 -39.87 10.37
C ALA A 13 -25.48 -38.76 11.24
N CYS A 14 -26.33 -39.11 12.21
CA CYS A 14 -26.96 -38.14 13.12
C CYS A 14 -26.09 -37.71 14.31
N LEU A 15 -25.00 -38.42 14.59
CA LEU A 15 -24.07 -38.10 15.69
C LEU A 15 -22.85 -37.31 15.26
N ALA A 16 -22.70 -36.98 13.97
CA ALA A 16 -21.74 -35.96 13.57
C ALA A 16 -22.21 -34.65 14.21
N PRO A 17 -21.49 -34.11 15.22
CA PRO A 17 -21.82 -32.79 15.72
C PRO A 17 -21.81 -31.88 14.50
N ALA A 18 -22.89 -31.13 14.29
CA ALA A 18 -22.85 -30.01 13.39
C ALA A 18 -21.78 -29.08 13.98
N CYS A 19 -20.53 -29.24 13.52
CA CYS A 19 -19.45 -28.35 13.83
C CYS A 19 -19.93 -27.01 13.28
N ALA A 20 -20.52 -26.19 14.15
CA ALA A 20 -20.68 -24.79 13.89
C ALA A 20 -19.30 -24.34 13.44
N GLN A 21 -19.17 -24.00 12.15
CA GLN A 21 -17.93 -23.52 11.57
C GLN A 21 -17.71 -22.16 12.23
N GLY A 22 -17.10 -22.20 13.41
CA GLY A 22 -16.70 -21.02 14.14
C GLY A 22 -15.70 -20.30 13.26
N LEU A 23 -15.92 -19.01 13.05
CA LEU A 23 -14.96 -18.16 12.36
C LEU A 23 -13.60 -18.32 13.03
N SER A 24 -12.57 -18.44 12.22
CA SER A 24 -11.20 -18.51 12.67
C SER A 24 -10.89 -17.23 13.43
N PRO A 25 -10.12 -17.34 14.52
CA PRO A 25 -9.63 -16.16 15.20
C PRO A 25 -8.83 -15.24 14.26
N PRO A 26 -8.85 -13.91 14.47
CA PRO A 26 -8.29 -12.93 13.52
C PRO A 26 -6.78 -13.09 13.27
N TRP A 27 -6.03 -13.69 14.19
CA TRP A 27 -4.60 -13.95 14.01
C TRP A 27 -4.30 -15.03 12.96
N TRP A 28 -5.26 -15.89 12.61
CA TRP A 28 -5.09 -16.87 11.53
C TRP A 28 -4.93 -16.18 10.17
N VAL A 29 -5.76 -15.18 9.89
CA VAL A 29 -5.63 -14.36 8.67
C VAL A 29 -4.25 -13.72 8.58
N THR A 30 -3.73 -13.24 9.72
CA THR A 30 -2.38 -12.67 9.78
C THR A 30 -1.34 -13.75 9.47
N TYR A 31 -1.45 -14.92 10.10
CA TYR A 31 -0.57 -16.06 9.81
C TYR A 31 -0.58 -16.48 8.34
N ASP A 32 -1.75 -16.52 7.70
CA ASP A 32 -1.88 -16.87 6.29
C ASP A 32 -1.24 -15.83 5.37
N MET A 33 -1.27 -14.54 5.74
CA MET A 33 -0.47 -13.51 5.05
C MET A 33 1.04 -13.80 5.14
N PHE A 34 1.55 -14.18 6.33
CA PHE A 34 2.96 -14.57 6.48
C PHE A 34 3.28 -15.81 5.63
N GLN A 35 2.41 -16.81 5.62
CA GLN A 35 2.59 -18.00 4.79
C GLN A 35 2.63 -17.66 3.30
N ALA A 36 1.68 -16.88 2.81
CA ALA A 36 1.59 -16.50 1.41
C ALA A 36 2.81 -15.68 0.97
N ALA A 37 3.30 -14.77 1.82
CA ALA A 37 4.47 -13.94 1.53
C ALA A 37 5.77 -14.77 1.50
N LEU A 38 5.96 -15.66 2.48
CA LEU A 38 7.26 -16.28 2.74
C LEU A 38 7.43 -17.66 2.06
N ARG A 39 6.35 -18.40 1.79
CA ARG A 39 6.42 -19.76 1.18
C ARG A 39 6.94 -19.76 -0.25
N SER A 40 6.91 -18.62 -0.94
CA SER A 40 7.47 -18.51 -2.29
C SER A 40 9.01 -18.57 -2.31
N ASP A 41 9.67 -18.38 -1.16
CA ASP A 41 11.10 -18.56 -0.99
C ASP A 41 11.42 -20.00 -0.54
N ARG A 42 12.08 -20.77 -1.42
CA ARG A 42 12.40 -22.18 -1.17
C ARG A 42 13.34 -22.41 0.02
N CYS A 43 14.08 -21.38 0.44
CA CYS A 43 15.00 -21.46 1.56
C CYS A 43 14.29 -21.24 2.91
N LEU A 44 13.03 -20.80 2.92
CA LEU A 44 12.30 -20.51 4.14
C LEU A 44 11.33 -21.65 4.48
N ASN A 45 11.28 -22.02 5.75
CA ASN A 45 10.29 -22.93 6.29
C ASN A 45 9.55 -22.26 7.44
N ILE A 46 8.23 -22.36 7.44
CA ILE A 46 7.34 -21.68 8.39
C ILE A 46 6.67 -22.76 9.22
N SER A 47 6.92 -22.78 10.52
CA SER A 47 6.26 -23.73 11.42
C SER A 47 4.77 -23.44 11.50
N GLU A 48 4.00 -24.44 11.90
CA GLU A 48 2.60 -24.26 12.28
C GLU A 48 2.48 -23.22 13.41
N LEU A 49 1.36 -22.50 13.40
CA LEU A 49 1.00 -21.57 14.45
C LEU A 49 0.59 -22.38 15.69
N ALA A 50 1.36 -22.24 16.78
CA ALA A 50 1.13 -22.98 18.00
C ALA A 50 0.95 -22.05 19.20
N PRO A 51 0.04 -22.37 20.15
CA PRO A 51 -0.03 -21.66 21.43
C PRO A 51 1.20 -22.00 22.27
N LEU A 52 1.78 -20.99 22.92
CA LEU A 52 2.86 -21.20 23.87
C LEU A 52 2.32 -21.62 25.24
N PRO A 53 2.92 -22.64 25.88
CA PRO A 53 2.46 -23.11 27.19
C PRO A 53 2.42 -21.97 28.21
N ARG A 54 1.30 -21.87 28.94
CA ARG A 54 1.10 -20.92 30.05
C ARG A 54 1.06 -19.44 29.64
N THR A 55 0.76 -19.14 28.38
CA THR A 55 0.64 -17.76 27.88
C THR A 55 -0.54 -17.62 26.93
N THR A 56 -1.01 -16.39 26.70
CA THR A 56 -1.95 -16.03 25.62
C THR A 56 -1.21 -15.74 24.32
N GLU A 57 -0.02 -16.30 24.11
CA GLU A 57 0.80 -16.05 22.93
C GLU A 57 0.71 -17.22 21.95
N PHE A 58 0.27 -16.92 20.73
CA PHE A 58 0.46 -17.77 19.56
C PHE A 58 1.77 -17.39 18.88
N ARG A 59 2.55 -18.40 18.52
CA ARG A 59 3.83 -18.20 17.86
C ARG A 59 4.01 -19.18 16.71
N PHE A 60 4.62 -18.69 15.64
CA PHE A 60 5.23 -19.52 14.62
C PHE A 60 6.71 -19.14 14.46
N ASN A 61 7.50 -20.08 13.96
CA ASN A 61 8.91 -19.91 13.70
C ASN A 61 9.15 -19.87 12.19
N VAL A 62 10.10 -19.06 11.76
CA VAL A 62 10.62 -19.01 10.39
C VAL A 62 12.04 -19.54 10.45
N SER A 63 12.28 -20.77 9.99
CA SER A 63 13.62 -21.32 9.85
C SER A 63 14.14 -21.12 8.43
N VAL A 64 15.46 -21.05 8.31
CA VAL A 64 16.14 -20.73 7.06
C VAL A 64 17.10 -21.88 6.70
N CYS A 65 17.27 -22.14 5.41
CA CYS A 65 18.18 -23.14 4.87
C CYS A 65 19.65 -22.93 5.32
N ALA A 66 20.45 -23.98 5.27
CA ALA A 66 21.82 -23.99 5.79
C ALA A 66 22.80 -23.09 5.03
N ASP A 67 22.53 -22.86 3.74
CA ASP A 67 23.32 -22.05 2.82
C ASP A 67 22.91 -20.56 2.77
N ALA A 68 21.92 -20.17 3.57
CA ALA A 68 21.52 -18.77 3.63
C ALA A 68 22.62 -17.88 4.20
N SER A 69 22.78 -16.70 3.59
CA SER A 69 23.71 -15.68 4.05
C SER A 69 23.31 -15.16 5.44
N GLU A 70 24.31 -14.72 6.21
CA GLU A 70 24.09 -14.08 7.52
C GLU A 70 23.23 -12.81 7.36
N ASP A 71 23.47 -12.03 6.30
CA ASP A 71 22.66 -10.83 5.98
C ASP A 71 21.18 -11.17 5.74
N LYS A 72 20.87 -12.32 5.11
CA LYS A 72 19.48 -12.78 4.93
C LYS A 72 18.84 -13.14 6.28
N LEU A 73 19.54 -13.90 7.11
CA LEU A 73 19.08 -14.26 8.47
C LEU A 73 18.80 -13.02 9.32
N VAL A 74 19.74 -12.07 9.35
CA VAL A 74 19.63 -10.84 10.14
C VAL A 74 18.55 -9.92 9.58
N GLY A 75 18.45 -9.79 8.26
CA GLY A 75 17.38 -9.03 7.61
C GLY A 75 16.00 -9.60 7.93
N LEU A 76 15.81 -10.92 7.77
CA LEU A 76 14.57 -11.59 8.16
C LEU A 76 14.25 -11.36 9.63
N ALA A 77 15.20 -11.56 10.53
CA ALA A 77 14.98 -11.33 11.96
C ALA A 77 14.57 -9.88 12.25
N THR A 78 15.16 -8.91 11.55
CA THR A 78 14.89 -7.48 11.74
C THR A 78 13.48 -7.09 11.27
N PHE A 79 13.06 -7.54 10.10
CA PHE A 79 11.77 -7.14 9.53
C PHE A 79 10.60 -8.03 10.00
N LEU A 80 10.84 -9.33 10.18
CA LEU A 80 9.78 -10.29 10.48
C LEU A 80 9.54 -10.53 11.95
N THR A 81 10.42 -10.14 12.89
CA THR A 81 10.16 -10.34 14.34
C THR A 81 9.07 -9.39 14.80
N VAL A 82 7.83 -9.84 14.65
CA VAL A 82 6.62 -9.10 14.92
C VAL A 82 5.95 -9.57 16.19
N ARG A 83 5.20 -8.66 16.80
CA ARG A 83 4.37 -8.94 17.98
C ARG A 83 3.12 -8.09 17.83
N TYR A 84 2.00 -8.73 17.57
CA TYR A 84 0.69 -8.11 17.39
C TYR A 84 -0.21 -8.49 18.56
N ASP A 85 -0.92 -7.52 19.12
CA ASP A 85 -1.89 -7.74 20.20
C ASP A 85 -3.30 -7.68 19.62
N PHE A 86 -4.02 -8.79 19.70
CA PHE A 86 -5.40 -8.96 19.26
C PHE A 86 -6.34 -9.02 20.48
N GLY A 87 -6.38 -7.94 21.26
CA GLY A 87 -7.27 -7.82 22.42
C GLY A 87 -6.88 -8.72 23.59
N GLY A 88 -5.58 -8.78 23.91
CA GLY A 88 -5.00 -9.61 24.98
C GLY A 88 -4.45 -10.95 24.50
N GLN A 89 -4.76 -11.36 23.27
CA GLN A 89 -4.10 -12.48 22.61
C GLN A 89 -2.92 -11.99 21.79
N LEU A 90 -1.75 -12.51 22.09
CA LEU A 90 -0.52 -12.10 21.44
C LEU A 90 -0.21 -13.02 20.26
N PHE A 91 0.09 -12.44 19.11
CA PHE A 91 0.59 -13.17 17.94
C PHE A 91 2.03 -12.74 17.68
N SER A 92 2.95 -13.71 17.60
CA SER A 92 4.38 -13.45 17.41
C SER A 92 5.02 -14.37 16.39
N SER A 93 6.16 -13.94 15.88
CA SER A 93 7.03 -14.74 15.04
C SER A 93 8.45 -14.75 15.61
N LYS A 94 9.22 -15.78 15.29
CA LYS A 94 10.67 -15.82 15.55
C LYS A 94 11.43 -16.37 14.35
N VAL A 95 12.57 -15.76 14.05
CA VAL A 95 13.47 -16.27 13.01
C VAL A 95 14.54 -17.15 13.65
N LEU A 96 14.71 -18.36 13.12
CA LEU A 96 15.67 -19.37 13.58
C LEU A 96 16.74 -19.60 12.50
N ASP A 97 17.99 -19.77 12.90
CA ASP A 97 19.05 -20.23 12.01
C ASP A 97 18.86 -21.71 11.64
N SER A 98 19.72 -22.23 10.75
CA SER A 98 19.69 -23.63 10.32
C SER A 98 19.94 -24.65 11.45
N ARG A 99 20.41 -24.20 12.62
CA ARG A 99 20.62 -25.00 13.83
C ARG A 99 19.46 -24.84 14.83
N GLY A 100 18.40 -24.12 14.46
CA GLY A 100 17.24 -23.86 15.33
C GLY A 100 17.49 -22.76 16.37
N LYS A 101 18.59 -22.01 16.29
CA LYS A 101 18.89 -20.92 17.24
C LYS A 101 18.19 -19.65 16.81
N ALA A 102 17.50 -19.00 17.74
CA ALA A 102 16.85 -17.72 17.48
C ALA A 102 17.87 -16.63 17.11
N VAL A 103 17.64 -15.97 15.97
CA VAL A 103 18.42 -14.85 15.49
C VAL A 103 17.86 -13.56 16.09
N ARG A 104 18.74 -12.67 16.57
CA ARG A 104 18.31 -11.40 17.16
C ARG A 104 18.16 -10.32 16.08
N PRO A 105 17.07 -9.53 16.10
CA PRO A 105 16.95 -8.37 15.23
C PRO A 105 18.05 -7.34 15.55
N ILE A 106 18.48 -6.60 14.54
CA ILE A 106 19.46 -5.51 14.70
C ILE A 106 18.79 -4.15 14.61
N VAL A 107 19.43 -3.13 15.20
CA VAL A 107 19.01 -1.74 15.05
C VAL A 107 19.50 -1.22 13.71
N VAL A 108 18.55 -0.85 12.86
CA VAL A 108 18.81 -0.26 11.55
C VAL A 108 19.27 1.19 11.75
N LYS A 109 20.38 1.57 11.09
CA LYS A 109 21.03 2.87 11.27
C LYS A 109 20.40 3.97 10.42
N ASP A 110 20.14 3.64 9.16
CA ASP A 110 19.63 4.52 8.12
C ASP A 110 18.86 3.70 7.08
N GLY A 111 18.20 4.41 6.14
CA GLY A 111 17.39 3.78 5.09
C GLY A 111 18.21 2.96 4.08
N GLU A 112 19.48 3.29 3.87
CA GLU A 112 20.36 2.54 2.98
C GLU A 112 20.70 1.17 3.58
N HIS A 113 21.06 1.15 4.87
CA HIS A 113 21.27 -0.08 5.62
C HIS A 113 19.98 -0.92 5.68
N ALA A 114 18.83 -0.28 5.90
CA ALA A 114 17.52 -0.93 5.85
C ALA A 114 17.26 -1.60 4.50
N MET A 115 17.51 -0.88 3.41
CA MET A 115 17.32 -1.36 2.04
C MET A 115 18.24 -2.55 1.73
N LYS A 116 19.52 -2.48 2.14
CA LYS A 116 20.46 -3.60 1.96
C LYS A 116 19.98 -4.87 2.67
N LEU A 117 19.56 -4.74 3.94
CA LEU A 117 19.02 -5.86 4.71
C LEU A 117 17.72 -6.39 4.09
N ALA A 118 16.84 -5.52 3.59
CA ALA A 118 15.59 -5.93 2.97
C ALA A 118 15.84 -6.73 1.67
N GLY A 119 16.80 -6.28 0.85
CA GLY A 119 17.23 -7.00 -0.35
C GLY A 119 17.81 -8.37 -0.02
N ALA A 120 18.64 -8.48 1.02
CA ALA A 120 19.18 -9.76 1.47
C ALA A 120 18.08 -10.69 2.02
N ALA A 121 17.17 -10.16 2.84
CA ALA A 121 16.06 -10.91 3.43
C ALA A 121 15.12 -11.53 2.38
N LEU A 122 14.87 -10.80 1.29
CA LEU A 122 13.97 -11.18 0.22
C LEU A 122 14.65 -11.94 -0.94
N GLN A 123 15.97 -12.14 -0.86
CA GLN A 123 16.72 -12.84 -1.90
C GLN A 123 16.21 -14.27 -2.09
N GLY A 124 15.74 -14.61 -3.29
CA GLY A 124 15.18 -15.92 -3.62
C GLY A 124 13.65 -16.00 -3.52
N ASN A 125 12.99 -14.94 -3.03
CA ASN A 125 11.54 -14.85 -3.05
C ASN A 125 11.05 -14.50 -4.47
N HIS A 126 10.05 -15.23 -4.98
CA HIS A 126 9.56 -15.06 -6.35
C HIS A 126 8.98 -13.67 -6.65
N TYR A 127 8.37 -13.04 -5.64
CA TYR A 127 7.70 -11.74 -5.79
C TYR A 127 8.69 -10.57 -5.77
N PHE A 128 9.86 -10.76 -5.17
CA PHE A 128 10.87 -9.73 -5.03
C PHE A 128 11.62 -9.55 -6.36
N GLU A 129 11.69 -8.31 -6.83
CA GLU A 129 12.40 -7.96 -8.06
C GLU A 129 13.77 -7.36 -7.74
N ARG A 130 13.77 -6.25 -6.99
CA ARG A 130 14.98 -5.50 -6.65
C ARG A 130 14.73 -4.48 -5.54
N THR A 131 15.79 -3.89 -5.03
CA THR A 131 15.74 -2.64 -4.27
C THR A 131 16.07 -1.46 -5.18
N ALA A 132 15.54 -0.28 -4.85
CA ALA A 132 15.79 0.94 -5.62
C ALA A 132 15.83 2.16 -4.72
N VAL A 133 16.64 3.14 -5.09
CA VAL A 133 16.67 4.46 -4.46
C VAL A 133 16.10 5.47 -5.44
N SER A 134 15.23 6.36 -4.98
CA SER A 134 14.80 7.52 -5.76
C SER A 134 15.00 8.80 -4.97
N SER A 135 15.52 9.83 -5.64
CA SER A 135 15.82 11.12 -5.04
C SER A 135 15.04 12.21 -5.78
N PRO A 136 13.70 12.30 -5.59
CA PRO A 136 12.87 13.28 -6.30
C PRO A 136 13.24 14.72 -5.92
N LEU A 137 13.94 14.90 -4.79
CA LEU A 137 14.60 16.13 -4.39
C LEU A 137 16.09 15.82 -4.10
N PRO A 138 17.05 16.73 -4.37
CA PRO A 138 18.51 16.48 -4.24
C PRO A 138 19.02 16.14 -2.82
N CYS A 139 18.15 16.06 -1.84
CA CYS A 139 18.48 15.98 -0.42
C CYS A 139 17.65 14.94 0.34
N ILE A 140 16.77 14.23 -0.37
CA ILE A 140 15.90 13.22 0.22
C ILE A 140 15.94 12.01 -0.69
N ASP A 141 16.55 10.96 -0.16
CA ASP A 141 16.52 9.64 -0.76
C ASP A 141 15.33 8.88 -0.18
N TYR A 142 14.57 8.27 -1.07
CA TYR A 142 13.51 7.33 -0.76
C TYR A 142 14.00 5.95 -1.14
N TYR A 143 13.84 5.02 -0.21
CA TYR A 143 14.27 3.65 -0.35
C TYR A 143 13.05 2.78 -0.66
N TRP A 144 13.16 2.01 -1.73
CA TRP A 144 12.07 1.18 -2.24
C TRP A 144 12.51 -0.27 -2.31
N VAL A 145 11.60 -1.16 -1.93
CA VAL A 145 11.62 -2.57 -2.27
C VAL A 145 10.59 -2.76 -3.38
N VAL A 146 11.06 -3.16 -4.54
CA VAL A 146 10.25 -3.30 -5.75
C VAL A 146 9.85 -4.77 -5.88
N PHE A 147 8.54 -4.98 -6.02
CA PHE A 147 7.92 -6.28 -6.23
C PHE A 147 7.33 -6.38 -7.64
N LYS A 148 7.19 -7.61 -8.12
CA LYS A 148 6.42 -7.90 -9.33
C LYS A 148 4.96 -7.51 -9.15
N PRO A 149 4.26 -7.08 -10.22
CA PRO A 149 2.84 -6.73 -10.17
C PRO A 149 1.95 -7.99 -10.14
N GLU A 150 2.15 -8.85 -9.14
CA GLU A 150 1.40 -10.10 -8.96
C GLU A 150 0.33 -9.95 -7.88
N ILE A 151 -0.80 -10.62 -8.10
CA ILE A 151 -1.89 -10.73 -7.13
C ILE A 151 -1.68 -11.99 -6.32
N VAL A 152 -1.64 -11.84 -5.00
CA VAL A 152 -1.60 -12.93 -4.04
C VAL A 152 -3.00 -13.10 -3.47
N GLN A 153 -3.57 -14.28 -3.68
CA GLN A 153 -4.87 -14.66 -3.16
C GLN A 153 -4.68 -15.47 -1.87
N ILE A 154 -5.31 -15.02 -0.80
CA ILE A 154 -5.24 -15.64 0.53
C ILE A 154 -6.66 -16.03 0.91
N TRP A 155 -6.85 -17.28 1.32
CA TRP A 155 -8.14 -17.71 1.82
C TRP A 155 -8.40 -17.10 3.19
N VAL A 156 -9.60 -16.56 3.40
CA VAL A 156 -10.02 -15.91 4.64
C VAL A 156 -11.46 -16.33 4.91
N ASP A 157 -11.74 -16.89 6.07
CA ASP A 157 -13.10 -17.26 6.47
C ASP A 157 -13.92 -16.08 7.00
N ASN A 158 -13.72 -14.90 6.44
CA ASN A 158 -14.45 -13.70 6.84
C ASN A 158 -15.82 -13.69 6.16
N LEU A 159 -16.89 -13.63 6.97
CA LEU A 159 -18.28 -13.52 6.49
C LEU A 159 -18.54 -12.29 5.61
N ALA A 160 -17.69 -11.26 5.69
CA ALA A 160 -17.81 -10.07 4.86
C ALA A 160 -17.41 -10.32 3.39
N ASP A 161 -16.67 -11.40 3.10
CA ASP A 161 -16.32 -11.80 1.75
C ASP A 161 -17.02 -13.10 1.39
N LEU A 162 -18.00 -13.00 0.49
CA LEU A 162 -18.81 -14.12 0.02
C LEU A 162 -17.95 -15.27 -0.57
N TRP A 163 -16.77 -14.94 -1.10
CA TRP A 163 -15.88 -15.90 -1.73
C TRP A 163 -14.77 -16.42 -0.81
N GLY A 164 -14.66 -15.87 0.40
CA GLY A 164 -13.63 -16.24 1.37
C GLY A 164 -12.20 -16.06 0.86
N ASN A 165 -11.94 -15.04 0.03
CA ASN A 165 -10.65 -14.81 -0.62
C ASN A 165 -10.25 -13.33 -0.59
N MET A 166 -9.19 -13.03 0.16
CA MET A 166 -8.55 -11.72 0.15
C MET A 166 -7.49 -11.67 -0.95
N ASN A 167 -7.65 -10.74 -1.88
CA ASN A 167 -6.69 -10.49 -2.97
C ASN A 167 -5.84 -9.26 -2.61
N LEU A 168 -4.51 -9.43 -2.59
CA LEU A 168 -3.56 -8.36 -2.33
C LEU A 168 -2.52 -8.29 -3.44
N LEU A 169 -2.06 -7.09 -3.80
CA LEU A 169 -0.83 -6.98 -4.58
C LEU A 169 0.33 -7.46 -3.71
N ALA A 170 1.33 -8.10 -4.32
CA ALA A 170 2.53 -8.54 -3.60
C ALA A 170 3.15 -7.41 -2.77
N ALA A 171 3.30 -6.21 -3.33
CA ALA A 171 3.83 -5.07 -2.58
C ALA A 171 3.02 -4.75 -1.30
N ASP A 172 1.69 -4.80 -1.36
CA ASP A 172 0.82 -4.52 -0.21
C ASP A 172 0.92 -5.62 0.85
N LEU A 173 1.01 -6.88 0.40
CA LEU A 173 1.22 -8.03 1.29
C LEU A 173 2.55 -7.88 2.06
N PHE A 174 3.64 -7.61 1.35
CA PHE A 174 4.96 -7.47 1.97
C PHE A 174 5.08 -6.20 2.82
N ALA A 175 4.41 -5.10 2.45
CA ALA A 175 4.35 -3.89 3.29
C ALA A 175 3.78 -4.20 4.68
N ARG A 176 2.74 -5.04 4.75
CA ARG A 176 2.09 -5.46 6.01
C ARG A 176 2.96 -6.44 6.80
N VAL A 177 3.55 -7.42 6.12
CA VAL A 177 4.31 -8.52 6.75
C VAL A 177 5.69 -8.06 7.24
N PHE A 178 6.44 -7.28 6.46
CA PHE A 178 7.82 -6.89 6.77
C PHE A 178 7.94 -5.55 7.53
N ARG A 179 6.84 -4.79 7.70
CA ARG A 179 6.82 -3.46 8.35
C ARG A 179 7.92 -2.51 7.84
N LEU A 180 8.21 -2.55 6.53
CA LEU A 180 9.30 -1.80 5.90
C LEU A 180 9.23 -0.30 6.21
N GLU A 181 8.03 0.25 6.33
CA GLU A 181 7.80 1.69 6.59
C GLU A 181 8.39 2.16 7.92
N GLN A 182 8.46 1.27 8.93
CA GLN A 182 9.07 1.60 10.23
C GLN A 182 10.57 1.87 10.12
N PHE A 183 11.19 1.44 9.02
CA PHE A 183 12.61 1.60 8.73
C PHE A 183 12.88 2.59 7.58
N GLY A 184 11.89 3.39 7.19
CA GLY A 184 12.01 4.36 6.11
C GLY A 184 12.10 3.74 4.72
N VAL A 185 11.70 2.47 4.57
CA VAL A 185 11.68 1.73 3.30
C VAL A 185 10.23 1.49 2.88
N ARG A 186 9.91 1.61 1.59
CA ARG A 186 8.55 1.41 1.09
C ARG A 186 8.49 0.24 0.12
N ALA A 187 7.41 -0.53 0.18
CA ALA A 187 7.10 -1.50 -0.86
C ALA A 187 6.42 -0.79 -2.04
N THR A 188 6.76 -1.20 -3.25
CA THR A 188 6.07 -0.75 -4.46
C THR A 188 6.06 -1.84 -5.51
N THR A 189 5.11 -1.80 -6.43
CA THR A 189 5.13 -2.64 -7.63
C THR A 189 5.82 -1.89 -8.76
N LEU A 190 6.43 -2.62 -9.70
CA LEU A 190 6.83 -2.03 -10.97
C LEU A 190 5.61 -1.33 -11.59
N LYS A 191 5.67 0.00 -11.77
CA LYS A 191 4.67 0.66 -12.60
C LYS A 191 4.78 0.07 -14.00
N PHE A 192 3.66 -0.40 -14.54
CA PHE A 192 3.57 -1.00 -15.89
C PHE A 192 4.27 -0.16 -16.98
N ARG A 193 4.43 1.15 -16.79
CA ARG A 193 5.14 2.04 -17.71
C ARG A 193 6.64 1.75 -17.84
N ASP A 194 7.28 1.25 -16.80
CA ASP A 194 8.73 0.96 -16.83
C ASP A 194 9.04 -0.42 -17.44
N MET A 195 8.05 -1.32 -17.53
CA MET A 195 8.22 -2.61 -18.23
C MET A 195 8.23 -2.45 -19.76
N ALA A 196 7.53 -1.44 -20.29
CA ALA A 196 7.51 -1.14 -21.73
C ALA A 196 8.76 -0.38 -22.21
N LEU A 197 9.61 0.11 -21.29
CA LEU A 197 10.79 0.92 -21.58
C LEU A 197 12.11 0.29 -21.12
N GLN A 198 12.14 -1.03 -20.92
CA GLN A 198 13.40 -1.76 -21.07
C GLN A 198 13.55 -2.12 -22.55
N PRO A 199 14.20 -1.29 -23.40
CA PRO A 199 14.62 -1.76 -24.69
C PRO A 199 15.64 -2.89 -24.48
N GLU A 200 15.67 -3.83 -25.41
CA GLU A 200 16.61 -4.93 -25.59
C GLU A 200 18.10 -4.47 -25.74
N ALA A 201 18.58 -3.56 -24.89
CA ALA A 201 19.89 -2.94 -24.99
C ALA A 201 21.04 -3.86 -24.52
N GLN A 202 20.80 -5.16 -24.32
CA GLN A 202 21.85 -6.12 -23.94
C GLN A 202 22.01 -7.31 -24.92
N VAL A 203 21.33 -7.32 -26.08
CA VAL A 203 21.52 -8.39 -27.09
C VAL A 203 22.40 -7.97 -28.28
N LEU A 204 22.69 -6.67 -28.46
CA LEU A 204 23.53 -6.18 -29.56
C LEU A 204 24.99 -5.94 -29.13
N GLN A 205 25.70 -7.00 -28.73
CA GLN A 205 27.17 -6.99 -28.70
C GLN A 205 27.81 -8.39 -28.84
N VAL A 206 27.23 -9.28 -29.64
CA VAL A 206 27.96 -10.46 -30.18
C VAL A 206 27.50 -10.74 -31.62
N ALA A 207 27.72 -9.81 -32.54
CA ALA A 207 27.59 -10.07 -33.99
C ALA A 207 28.41 -9.06 -34.81
N ALA A 208 29.72 -9.08 -34.64
CA ALA A 208 30.65 -8.40 -35.53
C ALA A 208 31.73 -9.40 -35.99
N ALA A 209 31.31 -10.47 -36.67
CA ALA A 209 32.15 -11.28 -37.55
C ALA A 209 31.30 -12.38 -38.22
N ALA A 210 30.77 -12.11 -39.41
CA ALA A 210 30.53 -13.05 -40.52
C ALA A 210 29.70 -12.28 -41.57
N ASP A 211 30.30 -11.88 -42.69
CA ASP A 211 30.23 -12.63 -43.97
C ASP A 211 28.83 -12.48 -44.58
N GLY A 212 28.58 -11.63 -45.58
CA GLY A 212 29.06 -11.80 -46.94
C GLY A 212 27.97 -12.50 -47.79
N THR A 213 27.63 -11.92 -48.95
CA THR A 213 26.98 -12.54 -50.13
C THR A 213 25.51 -12.15 -50.46
N ALA A 214 25.38 -11.41 -51.60
CA ALA A 214 24.36 -11.39 -52.69
C ALA A 214 22.85 -11.54 -52.40
N GLY A 215 21.87 -10.97 -53.11
CA GLY A 215 21.76 -10.32 -54.42
C GLY A 215 20.32 -10.54 -54.97
N GLY A 216 19.79 -9.62 -55.80
CA GLY A 216 18.52 -9.76 -56.56
C GLY A 216 17.36 -8.89 -56.02
N SER A 217 16.85 -7.81 -56.62
CA SER A 217 16.55 -7.39 -58.01
C SER A 217 15.16 -7.83 -58.53
N ALA A 218 14.26 -6.83 -58.69
CA ALA A 218 13.43 -6.52 -59.87
C ALA A 218 11.89 -6.41 -59.69
N SER A 219 11.37 -5.27 -60.19
CA SER A 219 10.10 -4.99 -60.90
C SER A 219 8.75 -5.44 -60.31
N GLY A 220 7.63 -4.72 -60.47
CA GLY A 220 7.29 -3.58 -61.30
C GLY A 220 5.79 -3.63 -61.68
N GLY A 221 5.16 -2.46 -61.84
CA GLY A 221 3.86 -2.25 -62.49
C GLY A 221 2.60 -2.54 -61.65
N ASP A 222 1.43 -2.01 -61.93
CA ASP A 222 1.03 -0.89 -62.80
C ASP A 222 -0.45 -0.58 -62.45
N ARG A 223 -0.87 0.65 -62.69
CA ARG A 223 -2.19 1.22 -62.37
C ARG A 223 -3.22 0.87 -63.46
N PRO A 224 -4.55 0.74 -63.18
CA PRO A 224 -5.52 1.80 -63.52
C PRO A 224 -6.70 1.91 -62.50
N GLN A 225 -7.27 3.11 -62.22
CA GLN A 225 -8.49 3.70 -62.84
C GLN A 225 -9.73 2.76 -62.79
N ARG A 226 -10.97 3.11 -62.44
CA ARG A 226 -11.71 4.39 -62.39
C ARG A 226 -13.13 4.13 -61.84
N SER A 227 -13.73 5.13 -61.18
CA SER A 227 -15.16 5.54 -61.19
C SER A 227 -16.30 4.56 -60.81
N SER A 228 -17.09 4.97 -59.79
CA SER A 228 -18.57 4.97 -59.69
C SER A 228 -18.93 5.50 -58.29
N GLU A 229 -19.05 6.81 -58.07
CA GLU A 229 -20.27 7.63 -58.21
C GLU A 229 -21.54 7.08 -57.53
N ALA A 230 -22.05 7.93 -56.64
CA ALA A 230 -23.44 8.18 -56.28
C ALA A 230 -24.11 7.35 -55.17
N SER A 231 -24.61 8.13 -54.19
CA SER A 231 -25.72 7.85 -53.29
C SER A 231 -25.34 7.19 -51.97
N HIS A 232 -25.20 7.98 -50.90
CA HIS A 232 -25.82 7.77 -49.58
C HIS A 232 -25.36 8.89 -48.63
N ALA A 233 -25.94 10.08 -48.81
CA ALA A 233 -25.70 11.25 -47.97
C ALA A 233 -26.97 11.58 -47.17
N GLN A 234 -27.43 10.66 -46.32
CA GLN A 234 -28.58 10.89 -45.42
C GLN A 234 -28.53 9.98 -44.18
N GLN A 235 -27.50 10.04 -43.32
CA GLN A 235 -27.56 9.46 -41.96
C GLN A 235 -26.76 10.18 -40.83
N PRO A 236 -26.45 11.50 -40.86
CA PRO A 236 -25.84 12.14 -39.69
C PRO A 236 -26.80 12.33 -38.50
N ASP A 237 -28.12 12.28 -38.70
CA ASP A 237 -29.09 12.61 -37.65
C ASP A 237 -29.27 11.51 -36.58
N GLU A 238 -29.10 10.23 -36.93
CA GLU A 238 -29.21 9.14 -35.94
C GLU A 238 -28.03 9.11 -34.96
N GLN A 239 -26.83 9.52 -35.40
CA GLN A 239 -25.67 9.61 -34.50
C GLN A 239 -25.81 10.77 -33.50
N GLN A 240 -26.44 11.89 -33.87
CA GLN A 240 -26.71 12.97 -32.93
C GLN A 240 -27.79 12.59 -31.90
N GLN A 241 -28.83 11.84 -32.29
CA GLN A 241 -29.82 11.36 -31.32
C GLN A 241 -29.26 10.32 -30.34
N GLN A 242 -28.36 9.43 -30.77
CA GLN A 242 -27.70 8.51 -29.83
C GLN A 242 -26.76 9.23 -28.84
N GLN A 243 -26.06 10.29 -29.25
CA GLN A 243 -25.25 11.08 -28.32
C GLN A 243 -26.09 11.84 -27.28
N GLN A 244 -27.27 12.36 -27.65
CA GLN A 244 -28.17 13.00 -26.67
C GLN A 244 -28.76 12.00 -25.67
N GLN A 245 -29.08 10.76 -26.08
CA GLN A 245 -29.52 9.72 -25.15
C GLN A 245 -28.41 9.29 -24.17
N GLN A 246 -27.16 9.20 -24.61
CA GLN A 246 -26.05 8.90 -23.69
C GLN A 246 -25.81 10.02 -22.68
N GLN A 247 -25.96 11.29 -23.05
CA GLN A 247 -25.85 12.40 -22.09
C GLN A 247 -27.00 12.40 -21.06
N GLN A 248 -28.22 12.04 -21.44
CA GLN A 248 -29.31 11.91 -20.48
C GLN A 248 -29.10 10.74 -19.50
N GLN A 249 -28.56 9.60 -19.96
CA GLN A 249 -28.21 8.50 -19.04
C GLN A 249 -27.09 8.87 -18.07
N GLN A 250 -26.08 9.63 -18.51
CA GLN A 250 -25.04 10.12 -17.59
C GLN A 250 -25.58 11.10 -16.55
N GLN A 251 -26.53 11.98 -16.91
CA GLN A 251 -27.17 12.87 -15.93
C GLN A 251 -28.03 12.11 -14.91
N GLN A 252 -28.75 11.06 -15.32
CA GLN A 252 -29.48 10.21 -14.37
C GLN A 252 -28.55 9.44 -13.42
N GLN A 253 -27.42 8.93 -13.90
CA GLN A 253 -26.43 8.29 -13.03
C GLN A 253 -25.81 9.28 -12.02
N GLN A 254 -25.54 10.53 -12.43
CA GLN A 254 -25.05 11.54 -11.50
C GLN A 254 -26.10 11.92 -10.44
N GLN A 255 -27.39 12.00 -10.79
CA GLN A 255 -28.44 12.24 -9.78
C GLN A 255 -28.60 11.07 -8.82
N GLN A 256 -28.48 9.81 -9.27
CA GLN A 256 -28.50 8.66 -8.36
C GLN A 256 -27.29 8.65 -7.42
N GLN A 257 -26.08 9.00 -7.90
CA GLN A 257 -24.91 9.12 -7.02
C GLN A 257 -25.07 10.24 -5.98
N GLN A 258 -25.68 11.38 -6.34
CA GLN A 258 -25.96 12.43 -5.36
C GLN A 258 -27.00 12.00 -4.31
N GLN A 259 -28.04 11.25 -4.68
CA GLN A 259 -28.99 10.72 -3.71
C GLN A 259 -28.36 9.69 -2.76
N GLN A 260 -27.49 8.80 -3.27
CA GLN A 260 -26.77 7.86 -2.40
C GLN A 260 -25.82 8.58 -1.42
N GLN A 261 -25.15 9.65 -1.85
CA GLN A 261 -24.32 10.45 -0.94
C GLN A 261 -25.15 11.19 0.13
N GLN A 262 -26.33 11.71 -0.22
CA GLN A 262 -27.21 12.32 0.79
C GLN A 262 -27.72 11.30 1.81
N GLN A 263 -28.05 10.07 1.39
CA GLN A 263 -28.42 9.02 2.34
C GLN A 263 -27.26 8.61 3.26
N GLN A 264 -26.02 8.54 2.76
CA GLN A 264 -24.86 8.28 3.62
C GLN A 264 -24.61 9.41 4.63
N GLN A 265 -24.81 10.68 4.26
CA GLN A 265 -24.69 11.78 5.21
C GLN A 265 -25.78 11.75 6.29
N GLN A 266 -27.01 11.37 5.97
CA GLN A 266 -28.05 11.23 6.99
C GLN A 266 -27.78 10.06 7.96
N GLN A 267 -27.23 8.94 7.48
CA GLN A 267 -26.85 7.85 8.39
C GLN A 267 -25.70 8.22 9.32
N GLN A 268 -24.72 9.01 8.86
CA GLN A 268 -23.66 9.51 9.76
C GLN A 268 -24.18 10.49 10.81
N GLN A 269 -25.15 11.36 10.48
CA GLN A 269 -25.76 12.24 11.49
C GLN A 269 -26.58 11.46 12.54
N GLN A 270 -27.25 10.37 12.15
CA GLN A 270 -27.95 9.54 13.14
C GLN A 270 -26.98 8.76 14.05
N GLN A 271 -25.82 8.31 13.55
CA GLN A 271 -24.82 7.69 14.42
C GLN A 271 -24.19 8.68 15.41
N GLN A 272 -24.06 9.97 15.07
CA GLN A 272 -23.58 10.97 16.03
C GLN A 272 -24.59 11.31 17.12
N GLN A 273 -25.90 11.25 16.84
CA GLN A 273 -26.91 11.44 17.91
C GLN A 273 -27.10 10.19 18.78
N GLN A 274 -26.67 9.01 18.33
CA GLN A 274 -26.73 7.77 19.09
C GLN A 274 -25.40 7.39 19.77
N GLN A 275 -24.41 8.31 19.89
CA GLN A 275 -23.40 8.15 20.95
C GLN A 275 -23.97 8.75 22.24
N PRO A 276 -24.58 7.93 23.12
CA PRO A 276 -25.07 8.41 24.40
C PRO A 276 -23.90 8.98 25.20
N LEU A 277 -24.21 10.07 25.90
CA LEU A 277 -23.42 10.76 26.91
C LEU A 277 -23.12 9.86 28.15
N SER A 278 -22.58 8.65 27.96
CA SER A 278 -22.34 7.67 29.03
C SER A 278 -20.89 7.61 29.51
N LEU A 279 -20.15 8.72 29.47
CA LEU A 279 -18.84 8.86 30.12
C LEU A 279 -18.86 10.02 31.12
N GLN A 280 -19.73 9.91 32.13
CA GLN A 280 -19.67 10.70 33.36
C GLN A 280 -19.50 9.80 34.57
N THR A 281 -18.39 9.07 34.67
CA THR A 281 -17.81 8.66 35.98
C THR A 281 -16.47 7.94 35.75
N THR A 282 -15.36 8.67 35.85
CA THR A 282 -14.20 8.39 36.73
C THR A 282 -13.02 9.31 36.38
N ALA A 283 -12.79 10.28 37.27
CA ALA A 283 -11.52 10.92 37.63
C ALA A 283 -10.41 11.15 36.55
N GLY A 284 -10.33 12.39 36.05
CA GLY A 284 -9.17 13.24 36.39
C GLY A 284 -8.12 13.59 35.31
N TYR A 285 -7.94 12.83 34.23
CA TYR A 285 -6.79 13.08 33.32
C TYR A 285 -7.08 13.10 31.81
N GLU A 286 -8.33 12.98 31.35
CA GLU A 286 -8.63 12.74 29.92
C GLU A 286 -9.45 13.84 29.20
N GLN A 287 -9.55 15.06 29.75
CA GLN A 287 -10.41 16.09 29.15
C GLN A 287 -9.76 16.88 27.99
N GLN A 288 -8.44 16.75 27.78
CA GLN A 288 -7.75 17.45 26.68
C GLN A 288 -7.78 16.67 25.35
N ASP A 289 -7.84 15.34 25.37
CA ASP A 289 -7.82 14.54 24.14
C ASP A 289 -9.19 14.48 23.44
N ALA A 290 -10.30 14.45 24.19
CA ALA A 290 -11.64 14.44 23.59
C ALA A 290 -11.95 15.73 22.81
N ALA A 291 -11.52 16.89 23.33
CA ALA A 291 -11.69 18.17 22.64
C ALA A 291 -10.82 18.27 21.39
N LEU A 292 -9.60 17.71 21.42
CA LEU A 292 -8.71 17.67 20.27
C LEU A 292 -9.25 16.76 19.16
N VAL A 293 -9.79 15.59 19.51
CA VAL A 293 -10.42 14.66 18.55
C VAL A 293 -11.68 15.28 17.94
N ALA A 294 -12.52 15.95 18.74
CA ALA A 294 -13.69 16.67 18.23
C ALA A 294 -13.31 17.83 17.29
N ALA A 295 -12.26 18.59 17.62
CA ALA A 295 -11.77 19.68 16.79
C ALA A 295 -11.13 19.17 15.47
N LEU A 296 -10.35 18.08 15.53
CA LEU A 296 -9.79 17.42 14.34
C LEU A 296 -10.90 16.87 13.43
N TRP A 297 -11.99 16.37 14.01
CA TRP A 297 -13.14 15.88 13.26
C TRP A 297 -13.93 17.02 12.60
N GLN A 298 -14.20 18.11 13.32
CA GLN A 298 -14.87 19.30 12.75
C GLN A 298 -14.05 19.90 11.59
N HIS A 299 -12.73 19.98 11.73
CA HIS A 299 -11.87 20.51 10.67
C HIS A 299 -11.84 19.61 9.42
N TRP A 300 -11.88 18.29 9.60
CA TRP A 300 -12.00 17.35 8.49
C TRP A 300 -13.33 17.50 7.73
N GLN A 301 -14.42 17.77 8.46
CA GLN A 301 -15.75 17.97 7.88
C GLN A 301 -15.86 19.28 7.08
N GLU A 302 -15.26 20.38 7.58
CA GLU A 302 -15.15 21.65 6.83
C GLU A 302 -14.34 21.50 5.53
N GLN A 303 -13.25 20.73 5.56
CA GLN A 303 -12.43 20.45 4.37
C GLN A 303 -13.21 19.72 3.26
N GLN A 304 -14.15 18.85 3.62
CA GLN A 304 -15.02 18.17 2.65
C GLN A 304 -16.03 19.13 2.01
N LEU A 305 -16.61 20.05 2.77
CA LEU A 305 -17.53 21.07 2.24
C LEU A 305 -16.83 22.05 1.30
N LEU A 306 -15.60 22.48 1.65
CA LEU A 306 -14.78 23.34 0.80
C LEU A 306 -14.42 22.67 -0.53
N ARG A 307 -14.18 21.35 -0.53
CA ARG A 307 -13.95 20.58 -1.76
C ARG A 307 -15.16 20.50 -2.70
N GLN A 308 -16.37 20.67 -2.17
CA GLN A 308 -17.60 20.64 -2.96
C GLN A 308 -18.08 22.04 -3.41
N GLY A 309 -17.28 23.09 -3.17
CA GLY A 309 -17.58 24.45 -3.61
C GLY A 309 -18.71 25.14 -2.84
N LEU A 310 -19.17 24.56 -1.72
CA LEU A 310 -20.20 25.14 -0.85
C LEU A 310 -19.50 25.95 0.25
N GLN A 311 -19.38 27.26 0.07
CA GLN A 311 -18.87 28.16 1.12
C GLN A 311 -19.93 28.41 2.20
N PRO A 312 -19.63 28.22 3.50
CA PRO A 312 -20.50 28.66 4.57
C PRO A 312 -20.44 30.19 4.72
N ALA A 313 -21.60 30.83 4.77
CA ALA A 313 -21.78 32.29 4.69
C ALA A 313 -21.43 33.08 5.98
N ALA A 314 -20.66 32.54 6.93
CA ALA A 314 -20.40 33.24 8.19
C ALA A 314 -19.05 32.88 8.83
N ALA A 315 -18.01 33.69 8.60
CA ALA A 315 -16.87 33.87 9.52
C ALA A 315 -15.90 34.97 9.02
N SER A 316 -16.24 36.23 9.28
CA SER A 316 -15.36 37.38 9.05
C SER A 316 -15.18 38.20 10.33
N SER A 317 -14.56 37.62 11.37
CA SER A 317 -14.27 38.39 12.62
C SER A 317 -13.02 37.97 13.44
N SER A 318 -12.10 37.13 12.96
CA SER A 318 -10.95 36.69 13.80
C SER A 318 -9.57 36.72 13.12
N ARG A 319 -9.24 37.80 12.40
CA ARG A 319 -7.93 37.97 11.72
C ARG A 319 -7.07 39.15 12.19
N GLN A 320 -7.21 39.64 13.43
CA GLN A 320 -6.42 40.78 13.92
C GLN A 320 -5.48 40.53 15.11
N LEU A 321 -5.24 39.29 15.54
CA LEU A 321 -4.18 39.00 16.51
C LEU A 321 -3.30 37.86 15.99
N LEU A 322 -2.19 38.21 15.32
CA LEU A 322 -0.92 37.44 15.22
C LEU A 322 0.02 38.13 14.20
N ALA A 323 0.24 39.43 14.37
CA ALA A 323 1.22 40.20 13.60
C ALA A 323 2.10 41.02 14.56
N ALA A 324 2.81 40.33 15.46
CA ALA A 324 3.88 40.91 16.26
C ALA A 324 4.69 39.77 16.90
N THR A 325 5.75 39.30 16.21
CA THR A 325 6.94 38.61 16.76
C THR A 325 7.75 38.01 15.61
N ALA A 326 8.39 38.86 14.79
CA ALA A 326 9.41 38.41 13.85
C ALA A 326 10.36 39.56 13.47
N GLU A 327 11.03 40.16 14.44
CA GLU A 327 12.21 40.99 14.20
C GLU A 327 13.27 40.71 15.26
N ALA A 328 14.21 39.81 14.94
CA ALA A 328 15.60 39.83 15.39
C ALA A 328 16.35 38.65 14.77
N GLY A 329 17.37 38.93 13.96
CA GLY A 329 18.38 37.93 13.58
C GLY A 329 18.72 37.81 12.10
N ALA A 330 18.86 38.93 11.38
CA ALA A 330 19.53 38.95 10.09
C ALA A 330 20.88 39.68 10.22
N ALA A 331 21.98 38.92 10.26
CA ALA A 331 23.31 39.47 10.00
C ALA A 331 24.22 38.39 9.42
N ALA A 332 24.96 38.81 8.38
CA ALA A 332 26.02 38.11 7.66
C ALA A 332 25.60 37.09 6.58
N THR A 333 25.47 37.59 5.34
CA THR A 333 25.89 36.85 4.14
C THR A 333 26.64 37.82 3.22
N PRO A 334 27.81 37.45 2.67
CA PRO A 334 28.50 38.27 1.68
C PRO A 334 27.83 38.09 0.31
N ALA A 335 27.75 39.22 -0.41
CA ALA A 335 27.20 39.32 -1.75
C ALA A 335 28.14 38.67 -2.78
N GLY A 336 27.73 37.52 -3.31
CA GLY A 336 28.27 36.93 -4.53
C GLY A 336 27.13 36.74 -5.52
N SER A 337 27.16 37.52 -6.60
CA SER A 337 26.21 37.47 -7.72
C SER A 337 26.17 36.07 -8.34
N LEU A 338 25.12 35.31 -8.04
CA LEU A 338 24.77 34.08 -8.74
C LEU A 338 23.36 34.24 -9.33
N GLN A 339 23.31 34.63 -10.59
CA GLN A 339 22.13 34.52 -11.45
C GLN A 339 21.79 33.04 -11.65
N GLY A 340 20.95 32.52 -10.76
CA GLY A 340 20.43 31.15 -10.79
C GLY A 340 19.19 31.05 -9.91
N SER A 341 18.10 31.68 -10.33
CA SER A 341 16.86 31.87 -9.55
C SER A 341 16.14 30.57 -9.15
N GLY A 342 16.56 29.41 -9.63
CA GLY A 342 16.01 28.10 -9.25
C GLY A 342 16.65 27.46 -8.00
N GLY A 343 17.91 27.76 -7.68
CA GLY A 343 18.66 26.99 -6.66
C GLY A 343 18.20 27.19 -5.22
N TRP A 344 17.70 28.38 -4.90
CA TRP A 344 17.43 28.81 -3.52
C TRP A 344 16.14 28.19 -3.00
N ARG A 345 15.15 28.00 -3.89
CA ARG A 345 13.90 27.30 -3.56
C ARG A 345 14.18 25.84 -3.22
N THR A 346 15.05 25.16 -3.98
CA THR A 346 15.42 23.76 -3.70
C THR A 346 16.20 23.64 -2.40
N ALA A 347 17.17 24.54 -2.15
CA ALA A 347 17.93 24.55 -0.91
C ALA A 347 17.06 24.81 0.34
N ALA A 348 16.13 25.76 0.27
CA ALA A 348 15.19 26.05 1.35
C ALA A 348 14.23 24.87 1.64
N LYS A 349 13.71 24.24 0.59
CA LYS A 349 12.90 23.01 0.71
C LYS A 349 13.69 21.87 1.37
N CYS A 350 14.93 21.67 0.94
CA CYS A 350 15.84 20.69 1.52
C CYS A 350 16.17 20.96 2.99
N TRP A 351 16.40 22.22 3.34
CA TRP A 351 16.66 22.62 4.71
C TRP A 351 15.44 22.38 5.60
N ALA A 352 14.24 22.79 5.16
CA ALA A 352 12.99 22.56 5.89
C ALA A 352 12.71 21.08 6.11
N LEU A 353 12.95 20.23 5.10
CA LEU A 353 12.72 18.79 5.20
C LEU A 353 13.78 18.09 6.09
N ARG A 354 15.05 18.49 6.02
CA ARG A 354 16.07 18.00 6.97
C ARG A 354 15.76 18.41 8.40
N LEU A 355 15.28 19.64 8.61
CA LEU A 355 14.87 20.12 9.93
C LEU A 355 13.66 19.32 10.44
N ALA A 356 12.66 19.08 9.59
CA ALA A 356 11.50 18.25 9.94
C ALA A 356 11.93 16.82 10.32
N LYS A 357 12.86 16.21 9.57
CA LYS A 357 13.42 14.88 9.88
C LYS A 357 14.12 14.87 11.23
N ARG A 358 14.92 15.90 11.52
CA ARG A 358 15.67 16.02 12.78
C ARG A 358 14.76 16.26 13.98
N MET A 359 13.67 17.01 13.81
CA MET A 359 12.79 17.38 14.92
C MET A 359 11.64 16.39 15.18
N GLY A 360 11.21 15.62 14.18
CA GLY A 360 10.03 14.74 14.33
C GLY A 360 10.04 13.45 13.51
N GLY A 361 11.22 13.03 13.03
CA GLY A 361 11.38 11.78 12.28
C GLY A 361 10.63 11.75 10.94
N ASP A 362 10.44 10.55 10.39
CA ASP A 362 9.87 10.38 9.05
C ASP A 362 8.39 10.82 8.98
N ALA A 363 7.65 10.75 10.09
CA ALA A 363 6.27 11.26 10.17
C ALA A 363 6.18 12.78 9.99
N ALA A 364 7.12 13.54 10.58
CA ALA A 364 7.19 14.99 10.38
C ALA A 364 7.63 15.35 8.96
N VAL A 365 8.52 14.56 8.36
CA VAL A 365 8.91 14.72 6.95
C VAL A 365 7.71 14.54 6.02
N LEU A 366 6.86 13.53 6.25
CA LEU A 366 5.64 13.33 5.46
C LEU A 366 4.67 14.50 5.55
N ARG A 367 4.50 15.08 6.74
CA ARG A 367 3.68 16.29 6.93
C ARG A 367 4.27 17.50 6.22
N ALA A 368 5.58 17.71 6.34
CA ALA A 368 6.29 18.80 5.67
C ALA A 368 6.28 18.66 4.14
N GLN A 369 6.34 17.44 3.61
CA GLN A 369 6.22 17.17 2.17
C GLN A 369 4.89 17.65 1.60
N ARG A 370 3.77 17.42 2.31
CA ARG A 370 2.45 17.93 1.91
C ARG A 370 2.35 19.45 1.86
N TRP A 371 3.25 20.15 2.55
CA TRP A 371 3.31 21.61 2.57
C TRP A 371 4.28 22.17 1.51
N VAL A 372 5.28 21.38 1.13
CA VAL A 372 6.38 21.77 0.24
C VAL A 372 6.10 21.41 -1.24
N LEU A 373 5.33 20.35 -1.48
CA LEU A 373 4.74 19.97 -2.77
C LEU A 373 3.39 20.65 -2.93
#